data_AF-A0AAD5VG46-F1
#
_entry.id   AF-A0AAD5VG46-F1
#
_cell.length_a   1.000
_cell.length_b   1.000
_cell.length_c   1.000
_cell.angle_alpha   90.00
_cell.angle_beta   90.00
_cell.angle_gamma   90.00
#
_symmetry.space_group_name_H-M   'P 1'
#
loop_
_entity.id
_entity.type
_entity.pdbx_description
1 polymer ?
#
loop_
_entity_poly.entity_id
_entity_poly.type
_entity_poly.pdbx_seq_one_letter_code
_entity_poly.pdbx_strand_id
1 'polypeptide(L)'
;MPAERPPVLTASVHDLRYIAALLRGVNFHKRATVTVAKQGMTVKVEEARTITATAWVFADIFDEYVYNPENTLDGDVMQTSQEEEIESSSFEMPLNTVLDCLNIFGTAASSTGSGSGGGGKKGWKRQAQDSDRDSGDENEGNRIEPLNPNASEKHTGMRLTYMGPGAEDATGPTTTCEIATYEPEPYLDFGFDPDNQVLKIILKSSWFRDALSELDPSYDKLTFISNPPETSENPTTGRNRNQTQTKPILRIKAGGNFGSTEMDYPNDRDVLESFECTQSVSFSYRFSHIAKSLRAVQSSTKTSLRIDNDGLLSLQFMMPPPKGKEDDGESSAAYIDFQVSPNFPPWIERLFLSLGECLALDDEII
;
A
#
# COMPACT_ATOMS: atom_id res chain seq x y z
N MET A 1 46.91 7.47 -3.55
CA MET A 1 45.56 7.21 -3.05
C MET A 1 44.66 7.15 -4.28
N PRO A 2 44.05 6.01 -4.65
CA PRO A 2 43.05 6.03 -5.71
C PRO A 2 41.91 6.95 -5.27
N ALA A 3 41.44 7.82 -6.17
CA ALA A 3 40.32 8.70 -5.90
C ALA A 3 39.09 7.85 -5.58
N GLU A 4 38.48 8.03 -4.40
CA GLU A 4 37.22 7.37 -4.05
C GLU A 4 36.16 7.81 -5.07
N ARG A 5 35.53 6.83 -5.73
CA ARG A 5 34.41 7.12 -6.62
C ARG A 5 33.27 7.71 -5.79
N PRO A 6 32.57 8.75 -6.28
CA PRO A 6 31.44 9.31 -5.56
C PRO A 6 30.36 8.23 -5.36
N PRO A 7 29.62 8.27 -4.25
CA PRO A 7 28.53 7.33 -4.01
C PRO A 7 27.44 7.46 -5.09
N VAL A 8 26.89 6.32 -5.52
CA VAL A 8 25.82 6.26 -6.53
C VAL A 8 24.56 7.01 -6.08
N LEU A 9 24.20 6.88 -4.80
CA LEU A 9 23.10 7.62 -4.18
C LEU A 9 23.55 8.13 -2.82
N THR A 10 23.30 9.41 -2.57
CA THR A 10 23.31 10.02 -1.23
C THR A 10 21.96 10.64 -0.99
N ALA A 11 21.27 10.21 0.07
CA ALA A 11 19.97 10.76 0.44
C ALA A 11 19.86 10.95 1.95
N SER A 12 19.24 12.04 2.39
CA SER A 12 19.03 12.31 3.82
C SER A 12 17.60 12.75 4.10
N VAL A 13 17.08 12.37 5.26
CA VAL A 13 15.72 12.74 5.69
C VAL A 13 15.67 12.91 7.20
N HIS A 14 15.07 14.01 7.65
CA HIS A 14 14.93 14.36 9.05
C HIS A 14 13.85 13.50 9.75
N ASP A 15 12.78 13.10 9.05
CA ASP A 15 11.71 12.25 9.59
C ASP A 15 11.56 10.95 8.80
N LEU A 16 12.12 9.87 9.34
CA LEU A 16 12.02 8.54 8.75
C LEU A 16 10.63 7.91 8.83
N ARG A 17 9.73 8.42 9.68
CA ARG A 17 8.40 7.80 9.85
C ARG A 17 7.66 7.75 8.53
N TYR A 18 7.85 8.77 7.70
CA TYR A 18 7.22 8.85 6.41
C TYR A 18 7.72 7.78 5.44
N ILE A 19 9.04 7.68 5.25
CA ILE A 19 9.65 6.63 4.42
C ILE A 19 9.33 5.24 4.97
N ALA A 20 9.42 5.04 6.28
CA ALA A 20 9.10 3.77 6.90
C ALA A 20 7.63 3.38 6.73
N ALA A 21 6.69 4.34 6.73
CA ALA A 21 5.28 4.08 6.44
C ALA A 21 5.08 3.61 4.98
N LEU A 22 5.75 4.25 4.01
CA LEU A 22 5.73 3.84 2.61
C LEU A 22 6.24 2.41 2.42
N LEU A 23 7.41 2.11 2.99
CA LEU A 23 8.04 0.80 2.90
C LEU A 23 7.21 -0.30 3.61
N ARG A 24 6.55 0.02 4.73
CA ARG A 24 5.62 -0.92 5.38
C ARG A 24 4.39 -1.22 4.53
N GLY A 25 3.93 -0.26 3.74
CA GLY A 25 2.79 -0.41 2.85
C GLY A 25 3.02 -1.46 1.77
N VAL A 26 4.27 -1.63 1.31
CA VAL A 26 4.65 -2.63 0.30
C VAL A 26 5.33 -3.89 0.89
N ASN A 27 5.53 -3.95 2.21
CA ASN A 27 6.23 -5.06 2.86
C ASN A 27 5.36 -6.30 3.05
N PHE A 28 5.20 -7.10 1.99
CA PHE A 28 4.56 -8.42 2.02
C PHE A 28 5.44 -9.54 1.43
N HIS A 29 6.62 -9.23 0.90
CA HIS A 29 7.57 -10.21 0.39
C HIS A 29 8.98 -9.99 0.98
N LYS A 30 9.86 -10.99 0.89
CA LYS A 30 11.16 -10.96 1.58
C LYS A 30 12.14 -9.94 0.99
N ARG A 31 12.05 -9.69 -0.30
CA ARG A 31 13.00 -8.89 -1.09
C ARG A 31 12.21 -7.85 -1.85
N ALA A 32 12.80 -6.66 -1.95
CA ALA A 32 12.26 -5.56 -2.72
C ALA A 32 13.32 -5.07 -3.71
N THR A 33 12.88 -4.79 -4.93
CA THR A 33 13.69 -4.15 -5.96
C THR A 33 13.58 -2.65 -5.77
N VAL A 34 14.71 -1.96 -5.69
CA VAL A 34 14.77 -0.52 -5.59
C VAL A 34 15.38 0.02 -6.85
N THR A 35 14.69 0.97 -7.47
CA THR A 35 15.15 1.70 -8.65
C THR A 35 15.35 3.15 -8.26
N VAL A 36 16.52 3.69 -8.56
CA VAL A 36 16.95 5.05 -8.21
C VAL A 36 17.15 5.84 -9.49
N ALA A 37 16.56 7.02 -9.57
CA ALA A 37 16.64 7.92 -10.71
C ALA A 37 16.73 9.38 -10.25
N LYS A 38 16.95 10.33 -11.17
CA LYS A 38 17.05 11.76 -10.83
C LYS A 38 15.80 12.31 -10.17
N GLN A 39 14.59 11.84 -10.55
CA GLN A 39 13.33 12.34 -9.98
C GLN A 39 13.00 11.72 -8.59
N GLY A 40 13.71 10.68 -8.16
CA GLY A 40 13.43 9.98 -6.91
C GLY A 40 13.74 8.49 -6.97
N MET A 41 13.21 7.74 -6.02
CA MET A 41 13.35 6.28 -5.95
C MET A 41 11.99 5.59 -5.93
N THR A 42 11.96 4.37 -6.47
CA THR A 42 10.83 3.46 -6.34
C THR A 42 11.25 2.21 -5.60
N VAL A 43 10.33 1.67 -4.80
CA VAL A 43 10.51 0.39 -4.12
C VAL A 43 9.40 -0.54 -4.57
N LYS A 44 9.75 -1.53 -5.37
CA LYS A 44 8.85 -2.51 -5.96
C LYS A 44 8.97 -3.86 -5.27
N VAL A 45 7.83 -4.47 -4.99
CA VAL A 45 7.71 -5.81 -4.41
C VAL A 45 6.76 -6.63 -5.28
N GLU A 46 7.20 -7.81 -5.69
CA GLU A 46 6.41 -8.76 -6.47
C GLU A 46 6.18 -10.04 -5.67
N GLU A 47 5.01 -10.65 -5.85
CA GLU A 47 4.78 -12.03 -5.46
C GLU A 47 4.02 -12.82 -6.53
N ALA A 48 4.51 -14.04 -6.81
CA ALA A 48 3.86 -15.04 -7.65
C ALA A 48 3.43 -14.55 -9.05
N ARG A 49 4.10 -13.53 -9.63
CA ARG A 49 3.80 -12.96 -10.96
C ARG A 49 2.32 -12.54 -11.16
N THR A 50 1.64 -12.24 -10.07
CA THR A 50 0.18 -11.98 -10.06
C THR A 50 -0.18 -10.76 -9.21
N ILE A 51 0.76 -10.29 -8.39
CA ILE A 51 0.64 -9.04 -7.65
C ILE A 51 2.01 -8.34 -7.63
N THR A 52 1.99 -7.04 -7.89
CA THR A 52 3.10 -6.14 -7.59
C THR A 52 2.60 -4.99 -6.72
N ALA A 53 3.49 -4.42 -5.92
CA ALA A 53 3.28 -3.15 -5.26
C ALA A 53 4.51 -2.26 -5.41
N THR A 54 4.29 -1.01 -5.74
CA THR A 54 5.35 -0.04 -5.97
C THR A 54 5.11 1.20 -5.13
N ALA A 55 6.02 1.51 -4.22
CA ALA A 55 6.05 2.78 -3.50
C ALA A 55 6.90 3.78 -4.29
N TRP A 56 6.34 4.94 -4.59
CA TRP A 56 7.01 6.03 -5.30
C TRP A 56 7.43 7.11 -4.30
N VAL A 57 8.73 7.39 -4.25
CA VAL A 57 9.32 8.38 -3.34
C VAL A 57 10.08 9.41 -4.16
N PHE A 58 9.47 10.57 -4.35
CA PHE A 58 10.08 11.70 -5.08
C PHE A 58 11.28 12.29 -4.33
N ALA A 59 12.24 12.82 -5.10
CA ALA A 59 13.45 13.46 -4.58
C ALA A 59 13.13 14.60 -3.59
N ASP A 60 12.06 15.35 -3.82
CA ASP A 60 11.62 16.49 -3.00
C ASP A 60 11.21 16.11 -1.57
N ILE A 61 10.98 14.82 -1.29
CA ILE A 61 10.68 14.33 0.06
C ILE A 61 11.94 14.38 0.93
N PHE A 62 13.11 14.17 0.35
CA PHE A 62 14.39 14.16 1.04
C PHE A 62 14.88 15.59 1.32
N ASP A 63 15.72 15.75 2.34
CA ASP A 63 16.40 17.01 2.63
C ASP A 63 17.65 17.16 1.75
N GLU A 64 18.28 16.04 1.41
CA GLU A 64 19.34 15.92 0.43
C GLU A 64 19.05 14.72 -0.47
N TYR A 65 19.17 14.88 -1.78
CA TYR A 65 19.07 13.78 -2.74
C TYR A 65 20.05 14.02 -3.89
N VAL A 66 21.10 13.20 -3.94
CA VAL A 66 22.15 13.27 -4.95
C VAL A 66 22.30 11.89 -5.58
N TYR A 67 21.96 11.79 -6.86
CA TYR A 67 22.08 10.57 -7.64
C TYR A 67 23.18 10.74 -8.71
N ASN A 68 24.16 9.85 -8.67
CA ASN A 68 25.28 9.77 -9.61
C ASN A 68 25.13 8.45 -10.39
N PRO A 69 24.62 8.49 -11.64
CA PRO A 69 24.41 7.26 -12.41
C PRO A 69 25.74 6.54 -12.65
N GLU A 70 25.68 5.21 -12.62
CA GLU A 70 26.83 4.37 -12.96
C GLU A 70 27.09 4.48 -14.48
N ASN A 71 27.88 5.46 -14.89
CA ASN A 71 28.36 5.52 -16.26
C ASN A 71 29.24 4.29 -16.55
N THR A 72 28.72 3.34 -17.33
CA THR A 72 29.49 2.24 -17.93
C THR A 72 30.46 2.79 -18.98
N LEU A 73 31.51 3.47 -18.52
CA LEU A 73 32.63 3.93 -19.35
C LEU A 73 33.74 2.87 -19.43
N ASP A 74 33.40 1.62 -19.73
CA ASP A 74 34.36 0.61 -20.16
C ASP A 74 33.77 -0.11 -21.37
N GLY A 75 34.31 0.20 -22.55
CA GLY A 75 33.69 -0.12 -23.83
C GLY A 75 33.64 -1.61 -24.15
N ASP A 76 32.46 -2.08 -24.54
CA ASP A 76 32.32 -2.88 -25.75
C ASP A 76 30.92 -2.66 -26.33
N VAL A 77 30.88 -2.18 -27.57
CA VAL A 77 29.64 -1.84 -28.27
C VAL A 77 29.10 -3.10 -28.91
N MET A 78 27.94 -3.57 -28.46
CA MET A 78 27.00 -4.26 -29.36
C MET A 78 25.58 -3.79 -29.12
N GLN A 79 25.02 -3.20 -30.17
CA GLN A 79 23.67 -2.69 -30.31
C GLN A 79 22.62 -3.74 -29.97
N THR A 80 21.76 -3.42 -29.02
CA THR A 80 20.34 -3.76 -29.12
C THR A 80 19.54 -2.55 -28.62
N SER A 81 18.55 -2.18 -29.41
CA SER A 81 17.67 -1.02 -29.25
C SER A 81 16.93 -1.02 -27.91
N GLN A 82 17.37 -0.19 -26.98
CA GLN A 82 16.67 0.23 -25.74
C GLN A 82 17.42 1.44 -25.15
N GLU A 83 17.15 2.64 -25.67
CA GLU A 83 17.83 3.89 -25.25
C GLU A 83 17.35 4.44 -23.88
N GLU A 84 16.51 3.71 -23.13
CA GLU A 84 15.95 4.14 -21.83
C GLU A 84 16.60 3.48 -20.60
N GLU A 85 17.44 2.45 -20.75
CA GLU A 85 17.95 1.68 -19.59
C GLU A 85 19.11 2.36 -18.82
N ILE A 86 19.66 3.49 -19.29
CA ILE A 86 20.93 4.03 -18.75
C ILE A 86 20.74 5.11 -17.66
N GLU A 87 19.52 5.61 -17.42
CA GLU A 87 19.30 6.71 -16.45
C GLU A 87 18.93 6.29 -15.02
N SER A 88 18.79 4.99 -14.74
CA SER A 88 18.42 4.51 -13.41
C SER A 88 19.29 3.34 -12.94
N SER A 89 19.56 3.30 -11.64
CA SER A 89 20.29 2.19 -11.01
C SER A 89 19.30 1.35 -10.22
N SER A 90 19.36 0.03 -10.37
CA SER A 90 18.48 -0.88 -9.64
C SER A 90 19.24 -1.94 -8.85
N PHE A 91 18.72 -2.30 -7.69
CA PHE A 91 19.27 -3.32 -6.82
C PHE A 91 18.18 -3.91 -5.93
N GLU A 92 18.42 -5.11 -5.41
CA GLU A 92 17.53 -5.75 -4.43
C GLU A 92 18.04 -5.62 -3.00
N MET A 93 17.11 -5.49 -2.05
CA MET A 93 17.42 -5.49 -0.63
C MET A 93 16.38 -6.23 0.24
N PRO A 94 16.79 -6.75 1.41
CA PRO A 94 15.88 -7.41 2.36
C PRO A 94 15.05 -6.36 3.10
N LEU A 95 13.80 -6.16 2.64
CA LEU A 95 12.94 -5.07 3.10
C LEU A 95 12.65 -5.11 4.61
N ASN A 96 12.55 -6.30 5.20
CA ASN A 96 12.37 -6.45 6.66
C ASN A 96 13.58 -5.88 7.43
N THR A 97 14.80 -6.20 7.01
CA THR A 97 16.03 -5.69 7.64
C THR A 97 16.09 -4.17 7.55
N VAL A 98 15.75 -3.60 6.40
CA VAL A 98 15.68 -2.14 6.20
C VAL A 98 14.70 -1.51 7.17
N LEU A 99 13.50 -2.08 7.29
CA LEU A 99 12.47 -1.59 8.21
C LEU A 99 12.88 -1.70 9.68
N ASP A 100 13.59 -2.76 10.07
CA ASP A 100 14.12 -2.93 11.42
C ASP A 100 15.19 -1.87 11.72
N CYS A 101 16.10 -1.61 10.76
CA CYS A 101 17.09 -0.54 10.85
C CYS A 101 16.43 0.85 10.99
N LEU A 102 15.41 1.14 10.17
CA LEU A 102 14.64 2.38 10.26
C LEU A 102 13.90 2.54 11.59
N ASN A 103 13.56 1.43 12.25
CA ASN A 103 12.83 1.42 13.51
C ASN A 103 13.72 1.14 14.73
N ILE A 104 15.03 1.27 14.63
CA ILE A 104 15.96 0.93 15.73
C ILE A 104 15.69 1.74 17.01
N PHE A 105 15.23 2.98 16.86
CA PHE A 105 14.85 3.85 17.99
C PHE A 105 13.37 3.74 18.39
N GLY A 106 12.60 2.85 17.76
CA GLY A 106 11.18 2.61 18.04
C GLY A 106 10.23 3.74 17.66
N THR A 107 10.74 4.85 17.10
CA THR A 107 9.95 6.03 16.72
C THR A 107 9.24 5.85 15.39
N ALA A 108 9.77 4.99 14.51
CA ALA A 108 9.26 4.80 13.17
C ALA A 108 7.94 4.00 13.14
N ALA A 109 7.68 3.13 14.13
CA ALA A 109 6.53 2.22 14.15
C ALA A 109 5.15 2.90 14.32
N SER A 110 5.12 4.19 14.66
CA SER A 110 3.86 4.94 14.81
C SER A 110 3.36 5.40 13.43
N SER A 111 2.11 5.07 13.10
CA SER A 111 1.44 5.51 11.87
C SER A 111 1.42 7.05 11.77
N THR A 112 1.55 7.58 10.55
CA THR A 112 1.59 9.01 10.26
C THR A 112 0.21 9.70 10.31
N GLY A 113 -0.85 9.03 10.76
CA GLY A 113 -2.22 9.54 10.80
C GLY A 113 -2.74 9.88 12.22
N SER A 114 -3.08 11.16 12.41
CA SER A 114 -3.94 11.77 13.46
C SER A 114 -3.70 11.43 14.94
N GLY A 115 -3.26 12.43 15.71
CA GLY A 115 -3.43 12.45 17.15
C GLY A 115 -4.89 12.71 17.54
N SER A 116 -5.46 11.81 18.32
CA SER A 116 -6.55 12.07 19.26
C SER A 116 -6.63 10.90 20.25
N GLY A 117 -6.55 11.22 21.55
CA GLY A 117 -7.07 10.38 22.62
C GLY A 117 -6.19 9.22 23.05
N GLY A 118 -5.36 9.46 24.08
CA GLY A 118 -4.72 8.39 24.83
C GLY A 118 -5.71 7.42 25.48
N GLY A 119 -5.21 6.22 25.79
CA GLY A 119 -5.77 5.41 26.87
C GLY A 119 -6.05 3.96 26.53
N GLY A 120 -5.12 3.10 26.93
CA GLY A 120 -5.47 1.81 27.52
C GLY A 120 -5.53 0.62 26.58
N LYS A 121 -4.38 -0.05 26.41
CA LYS A 121 -4.34 -1.49 26.19
C LYS A 121 -5.13 -2.18 27.30
N LYS A 122 -6.37 -2.58 27.05
CA LYS A 122 -7.11 -3.49 27.94
C LYS A 122 -6.56 -4.88 27.75
N GLY A 123 -5.57 -5.24 28.59
CA GLY A 123 -5.21 -6.63 28.81
C GLY A 123 -6.43 -7.40 29.33
N TRP A 124 -6.68 -8.57 28.75
CA TRP A 124 -7.71 -9.50 29.19
C TRP A 124 -7.56 -9.82 30.68
N LYS A 125 -8.51 -9.32 31.48
CA LYS A 125 -8.68 -9.75 32.87
C LYS A 125 -9.52 -11.02 32.86
N ARG A 126 -8.87 -12.18 32.99
CA ARG A 126 -9.57 -13.43 33.32
C ARG A 126 -10.12 -13.32 34.75
N GLN A 127 -11.42 -13.52 34.85
CA GLN A 127 -12.17 -13.65 36.09
C GLN A 127 -11.78 -15.00 36.73
N ALA A 128 -11.19 -14.97 37.92
CA ALA A 128 -10.96 -16.15 38.73
C ALA A 128 -11.65 -15.95 40.08
N GLN A 129 -12.64 -16.82 40.33
CA GLN A 129 -13.25 -17.05 41.62
C GLN A 129 -12.35 -17.96 42.47
N ASP A 130 -12.20 -17.52 43.71
CA ASP A 130 -11.77 -18.15 44.96
C ASP A 130 -11.62 -19.70 45.00
N SER A 131 -10.48 -20.18 45.53
CA SER A 131 -10.41 -21.19 46.62
C SER A 131 -8.95 -21.58 46.98
N ASP A 132 -8.76 -21.81 48.28
CA ASP A 132 -7.54 -22.01 49.06
C ASP A 132 -6.58 -23.16 48.64
N ARG A 133 -5.26 -22.97 48.85
CA ARG A 133 -4.39 -23.73 49.82
C ARG A 133 -2.88 -23.61 49.53
N ASP A 134 -2.16 -23.13 50.54
CA ASP A 134 -0.86 -23.53 51.10
C ASP A 134 0.23 -24.21 50.24
N SER A 135 1.38 -23.52 50.07
CA SER A 135 2.74 -24.00 50.42
C SER A 135 3.79 -23.00 49.93
N GLY A 136 4.75 -22.69 50.80
CA GLY A 136 5.80 -21.71 50.56
C GLY A 136 6.91 -22.17 49.63
N ASP A 137 7.57 -21.21 48.98
CA ASP A 137 9.01 -21.21 48.75
C ASP A 137 9.49 -19.78 48.47
N GLU A 138 10.70 -19.50 48.91
CA GLU A 138 11.37 -18.20 48.92
C GLU A 138 11.91 -17.86 47.53
N ASN A 139 11.71 -16.62 47.04
CA ASN A 139 12.68 -16.06 46.12
C ASN A 139 12.73 -14.53 46.15
N GLU A 140 13.97 -14.05 46.12
CA GLU A 140 14.45 -12.70 46.26
C GLU A 140 13.99 -11.75 45.14
N GLY A 141 13.69 -10.52 45.56
CA GLY A 141 14.19 -9.27 44.98
C GLY A 141 14.04 -9.05 43.47
N ASN A 142 13.08 -8.19 43.09
CA ASN A 142 13.49 -6.88 42.57
C ASN A 142 12.37 -5.84 42.69
N ARG A 143 12.69 -4.78 43.44
CA ARG A 143 11.83 -3.65 43.77
C ARG A 143 11.84 -2.67 42.60
N ILE A 144 10.70 -2.44 41.97
CA ILE A 144 10.51 -1.34 41.03
C ILE A 144 10.27 -0.09 41.87
N GLU A 145 11.17 0.89 41.79
CA GLU A 145 10.84 2.28 42.15
C GLU A 145 10.76 3.18 40.91
N PRO A 146 9.78 4.09 40.87
CA PRO A 146 9.54 5.02 39.78
C PRO A 146 10.26 6.35 40.03
N LEU A 147 10.46 7.15 38.96
CA LEU A 147 10.51 8.63 38.89
C LEU A 147 11.57 9.08 37.87
N ASN A 148 11.14 9.75 36.79
CA ASN A 148 11.14 11.22 36.76
C ASN A 148 10.42 11.74 35.48
N PRO A 149 9.42 12.62 35.61
CA PRO A 149 8.81 13.33 34.49
C PRO A 149 9.48 14.70 34.32
N ASN A 150 10.31 14.89 33.29
CA ASN A 150 10.50 16.22 32.66
C ASN A 150 11.35 16.17 31.39
N ALA A 151 10.66 16.43 30.28
CA ALA A 151 11.02 17.26 29.12
C ALA A 151 12.49 17.31 28.63
N SER A 152 12.70 16.82 27.41
CA SER A 152 13.09 17.68 26.27
C SER A 152 12.82 16.93 24.97
N GLU A 153 12.04 17.54 24.09
CA GLU A 153 11.72 17.05 22.75
C GLU A 153 13.01 16.87 21.95
N LYS A 154 13.34 15.63 21.60
CA LYS A 154 14.46 15.31 20.72
C LYS A 154 13.89 14.63 19.48
N HIS A 155 13.87 15.37 18.38
CA HIS A 155 13.72 14.79 17.05
C HIS A 155 15.04 14.09 16.69
N THR A 156 14.96 12.82 16.33
CA THR A 156 16.11 12.03 15.85
C THR A 156 16.00 11.93 14.34
N GLY A 157 16.87 12.65 13.64
CA GLY A 157 17.08 12.48 12.19
C GLY A 157 17.99 11.29 11.90
N MET A 158 17.81 10.66 10.75
CA MET A 158 18.74 9.67 10.22
C MET A 158 19.48 10.27 9.06
N ARG A 159 20.81 10.19 9.16
CA ARG A 159 21.73 10.64 8.13
C ARG A 159 22.35 9.41 7.49
N LEU A 160 21.87 9.05 6.31
CA LEU A 160 22.53 8.08 5.45
C LEU A 160 23.63 8.83 4.70
N THR A 161 24.85 8.87 5.24
CA THR A 161 25.95 9.58 4.59
C THR A 161 27.27 8.83 4.71
N TYR A 162 27.95 8.75 3.57
CA TYR A 162 29.30 8.28 3.36
C TYR A 162 30.33 9.37 3.77
N MET A 163 31.44 8.96 4.38
CA MET A 163 32.32 9.83 5.15
C MET A 163 33.11 10.84 4.29
N GLY A 164 32.87 12.13 4.55
CA GLY A 164 33.72 13.24 4.16
C GLY A 164 33.61 14.36 5.22
N PRO A 165 34.66 15.17 5.42
CA PRO A 165 34.82 16.02 6.60
C PRO A 165 33.80 17.18 6.60
N GLY A 166 32.91 17.21 7.60
CA GLY A 166 31.97 18.32 7.82
C GLY A 166 30.57 17.97 8.34
N ALA A 167 30.33 16.78 8.88
CA ALA A 167 29.04 16.43 9.48
C ALA A 167 28.86 17.10 10.85
N GLU A 168 27.95 18.06 10.97
CA GLU A 168 27.64 18.74 12.22
C GLU A 168 27.00 17.76 13.24
N ASP A 169 27.55 17.76 14.45
CA ASP A 169 27.19 16.87 15.55
C ASP A 169 25.71 16.98 15.94
N ALA A 170 24.89 16.03 15.48
CA ALA A 170 23.68 15.69 16.20
C ALA A 170 24.10 15.13 17.56
N THR A 171 23.89 15.90 18.63
CA THR A 171 24.22 15.57 20.04
C THR A 171 23.46 14.34 20.61
N GLY A 172 22.91 13.48 19.75
CA GLY A 172 22.17 12.27 20.07
C GLY A 172 22.88 11.00 19.59
N PRO A 173 22.37 9.82 19.97
CA PRO A 173 22.93 8.55 19.54
C PRO A 173 22.78 8.40 18.02
N THR A 174 23.90 8.13 17.34
CA THR A 174 23.94 7.81 15.91
C THR A 174 24.00 6.30 15.69
N THR A 175 23.23 5.80 14.73
CA THR A 175 23.29 4.39 14.30
C THR A 175 23.70 4.34 12.84
N THR A 176 24.70 3.52 12.54
CA THR A 176 25.09 3.19 11.17
C THR A 176 24.67 1.75 10.88
N CYS A 177 24.00 1.53 9.75
CA CYS A 177 23.57 0.20 9.31
C CYS A 177 24.19 -0.10 7.94
N GLU A 178 24.78 -1.28 7.81
CA GLU A 178 25.30 -1.80 6.55
C GLU A 178 24.40 -2.96 6.11
N ILE A 179 23.73 -2.80 4.97
CA ILE A 179 22.75 -3.75 4.46
C ILE A 179 23.27 -4.31 3.14
N ALA A 180 23.30 -5.64 3.02
CA ALA A 180 23.69 -6.29 1.79
C ALA A 180 22.64 -6.03 0.69
N THR A 181 23.14 -5.58 -0.47
CA THR A 181 22.37 -5.47 -1.70
C THR A 181 22.66 -6.65 -2.62
N TYR A 182 21.79 -6.86 -3.60
CA TYR A 182 21.89 -7.96 -4.54
C TYR A 182 21.48 -7.51 -5.94
N GLU A 183 21.86 -8.31 -6.93
CA GLU A 183 21.41 -8.15 -8.31
C GLU A 183 19.87 -8.27 -8.39
N PRO A 184 19.18 -7.35 -9.09
CA PRO A 184 17.73 -7.38 -9.22
C PRO A 184 17.25 -8.55 -10.08
N GLU A 185 16.25 -9.27 -9.60
CA GLU A 185 15.55 -10.28 -10.40
C GLU A 185 14.57 -9.57 -11.37
N PRO A 186 14.46 -10.01 -12.63
CA PRO A 186 13.48 -9.47 -13.56
C PRO A 186 12.07 -9.70 -13.04
N TYR A 187 11.33 -8.61 -12.83
CA TYR A 187 9.94 -8.64 -12.41
C TYR A 187 8.99 -8.61 -13.60
N LEU A 188 7.74 -9.02 -13.37
CA LEU A 188 6.67 -8.83 -14.34
C LEU A 188 6.24 -7.36 -14.38
N ASP A 189 6.24 -6.78 -15.56
CA ASP A 189 5.53 -5.53 -15.83
C ASP A 189 4.12 -5.85 -16.31
N PHE A 190 3.11 -5.42 -15.56
CA PHE A 190 1.72 -5.62 -15.96
C PHE A 190 1.26 -4.57 -16.98
N GLY A 191 1.94 -3.43 -17.10
CA GLY A 191 1.64 -2.41 -18.11
C GLY A 191 0.19 -1.92 -18.10
N PHE A 192 -0.28 -1.29 -17.01
CA PHE A 192 -1.62 -0.71 -16.97
C PHE A 192 -1.76 0.43 -17.97
N ASP A 193 -2.59 0.25 -19.00
CA ASP A 193 -2.85 1.25 -20.03
C ASP A 193 -4.08 2.11 -19.67
N PRO A 194 -3.92 3.42 -19.41
CA PRO A 194 -5.03 4.33 -19.12
C PRO A 194 -6.09 4.40 -20.22
N ASP A 195 -5.70 4.18 -21.49
CA ASP A 195 -6.63 4.24 -22.62
C ASP A 195 -7.57 3.03 -22.67
N ASN A 196 -7.17 1.91 -22.05
CA ASN A 196 -7.95 0.68 -21.94
C ASN A 196 -8.77 0.59 -20.65
N GLN A 197 -8.80 1.67 -19.85
CA GLN A 197 -9.50 1.70 -18.58
C GLN A 197 -11.03 1.61 -18.75
N VAL A 198 -11.66 0.66 -18.07
CA VAL A 198 -13.13 0.48 -18.07
C VAL A 198 -13.81 0.98 -16.81
N LEU A 199 -13.05 1.07 -15.71
CA LEU A 199 -13.54 1.53 -14.41
C LEU A 199 -12.53 2.45 -13.75
N LYS A 200 -12.99 3.61 -13.28
CA LYS A 200 -12.24 4.52 -12.41
C LYS A 200 -13.08 4.92 -11.21
N ILE A 201 -12.55 4.71 -10.02
CA ILE A 201 -13.20 5.15 -8.79
C ILE A 201 -12.16 5.83 -7.91
N ILE A 202 -12.45 7.02 -7.42
CA ILE A 202 -11.69 7.66 -6.35
C ILE A 202 -12.58 7.70 -5.13
N LEU A 203 -12.14 7.09 -4.03
CA LEU A 203 -12.85 7.06 -2.76
C LEU A 203 -11.93 7.46 -1.60
N LYS A 204 -12.51 7.93 -0.49
CA LYS A 204 -11.74 8.15 0.74
C LYS A 204 -11.20 6.80 1.22
N SER A 205 -9.91 6.75 1.56
CA SER A 205 -9.27 5.47 1.93
C SER A 205 -9.87 4.82 3.17
N SER A 206 -10.54 5.59 4.03
CA SER A 206 -11.28 5.05 5.18
C SER A 206 -12.33 4.03 4.78
N TRP A 207 -13.10 4.29 3.72
CA TRP A 207 -14.16 3.39 3.28
C TRP A 207 -13.62 2.06 2.78
N PHE A 208 -12.50 2.09 2.05
CA PHE A 208 -11.85 0.87 1.57
C PHE A 208 -11.12 0.12 2.69
N ARG A 209 -10.53 0.85 3.64
CA ARG A 209 -9.90 0.29 4.83
C ARG A 209 -10.90 -0.49 5.65
N ASP A 210 -12.03 0.14 5.96
CA ASP A 210 -13.05 -0.43 6.82
C ASP A 210 -13.60 -1.71 6.16
N ALA A 211 -13.87 -1.65 4.85
CA ALA A 211 -14.22 -2.82 4.03
C ALA A 211 -13.24 -3.99 4.19
N LEU A 212 -11.95 -3.77 3.89
CA LEU A 212 -10.95 -4.83 3.96
C LEU A 212 -10.71 -5.34 5.39
N SER A 213 -10.92 -4.50 6.40
CA SER A 213 -10.71 -4.87 7.81
C SER A 213 -11.85 -5.70 8.40
N GLU A 214 -13.05 -5.60 7.84
CA GLU A 214 -14.22 -6.36 8.27
C GLU A 214 -14.29 -7.76 7.62
N LEU A 215 -13.55 -7.97 6.54
CA LEU A 215 -13.55 -9.24 5.80
C LEU A 215 -12.74 -10.33 6.53
N ASP A 216 -13.30 -11.53 6.57
CA ASP A 216 -12.64 -12.70 7.15
C ASP A 216 -11.46 -13.17 6.27
N PRO A 217 -10.26 -13.43 6.85
CA PRO A 217 -9.12 -13.97 6.13
C PRO A 217 -9.35 -15.29 5.38
N SER A 218 -10.40 -16.04 5.71
CA SER A 218 -10.80 -17.29 5.06
C SER A 218 -11.52 -17.10 3.72
N TYR A 219 -11.82 -15.86 3.31
CA TYR A 219 -12.35 -15.61 1.97
C TYR A 219 -11.30 -15.90 0.89
N ASP A 220 -11.73 -16.55 -0.18
CA ASP A 220 -10.87 -16.93 -1.30
C ASP A 220 -10.80 -15.81 -2.34
N LYS A 221 -11.92 -15.12 -2.55
CA LYS A 221 -12.08 -14.12 -3.61
C LYS A 221 -12.74 -12.83 -3.14
N LEU A 222 -12.33 -11.74 -3.79
CA LEU A 222 -12.95 -10.43 -3.70
C LEU A 222 -13.36 -9.99 -5.11
N THR A 223 -14.63 -9.66 -5.29
CA THR A 223 -15.20 -9.25 -6.57
C THR A 223 -15.64 -7.79 -6.49
N PHE A 224 -15.18 -6.99 -7.44
CA PHE A 224 -15.64 -5.62 -7.64
C PHE A 224 -16.70 -5.62 -8.72
N ILE A 225 -17.90 -5.17 -8.38
CA ILE A 225 -19.03 -5.05 -9.31
C ILE A 225 -19.36 -3.56 -9.40
N SER A 226 -19.35 -3.00 -10.60
CA SER A 226 -19.68 -1.59 -10.81
C SER A 226 -20.71 -1.43 -11.92
N ASN A 227 -21.65 -0.51 -11.73
CA ASN A 227 -22.70 -0.21 -12.69
C ASN A 227 -22.67 1.28 -13.05
N PRO A 228 -22.95 1.65 -14.32
CA PRO A 228 -23.05 3.05 -14.70
C PRO A 228 -24.18 3.73 -13.91
N PRO A 229 -24.07 5.03 -13.58
CA PRO A 229 -25.16 5.75 -12.95
C PRO A 229 -26.38 5.74 -13.88
N GLU A 230 -27.56 5.40 -13.35
CA GLU A 230 -28.79 5.39 -14.14
C GLU A 230 -29.11 6.82 -14.62
N THR A 231 -28.91 7.10 -15.92
CA THR A 231 -29.35 8.34 -16.54
C THR A 231 -30.87 8.28 -16.66
N SER A 232 -31.58 9.01 -15.81
CA SER A 232 -33.04 9.11 -15.82
C SER A 232 -33.54 9.87 -17.07
N GLU A 233 -33.49 9.27 -18.26
CA GLU A 233 -33.92 9.92 -19.51
C GLU A 233 -35.33 9.56 -19.98
N ASN A 234 -36.11 8.75 -19.25
CA ASN A 234 -37.53 8.51 -19.60
C ASN A 234 -38.48 8.68 -18.40
N PRO A 235 -38.96 9.90 -18.12
CA PRO A 235 -40.09 10.12 -17.22
C PRO A 235 -41.40 9.91 -18.00
N THR A 236 -41.62 8.72 -18.55
CA THR A 236 -42.91 8.39 -19.18
C THR A 236 -43.59 7.25 -18.46
N THR A 237 -44.72 7.62 -17.85
CA THR A 237 -45.82 6.79 -17.36
C THR A 237 -45.63 6.05 -16.03
N GLY A 238 -46.02 6.75 -14.96
CA GLY A 238 -47.13 6.29 -14.09
C GLY A 238 -46.91 5.05 -13.20
N ARG A 239 -46.88 5.31 -11.89
CA ARG A 239 -47.41 4.45 -10.82
C ARG A 239 -46.98 2.96 -10.85
N ASN A 240 -45.83 2.68 -10.23
CA ASN A 240 -45.78 1.62 -9.22
C ASN A 240 -44.60 1.84 -8.27
N ARG A 241 -44.91 2.26 -7.05
CA ARG A 241 -43.94 2.62 -6.00
C ARG A 241 -43.54 1.37 -5.19
N ASN A 242 -43.28 0.26 -5.89
CA ASN A 242 -42.67 -0.92 -5.30
C ASN A 242 -41.17 -0.82 -5.54
N GLN A 243 -40.47 -0.25 -4.55
CA GLN A 243 -39.06 -0.45 -4.21
C GLN A 243 -38.21 -1.23 -5.24
N THR A 244 -38.04 -0.69 -6.44
CA THR A 244 -37.06 -1.18 -7.42
C THR A 244 -35.70 -0.84 -6.83
N GLN A 245 -35.02 -1.82 -6.25
CA GLN A 245 -33.64 -1.67 -5.80
C GLN A 245 -32.81 -1.18 -7.00
N THR A 246 -32.46 0.10 -6.99
CA THR A 246 -31.49 0.67 -7.93
C THR A 246 -30.20 -0.11 -7.79
N LYS A 247 -29.64 -0.60 -8.90
CA LYS A 247 -28.39 -1.38 -8.86
C LYS A 247 -27.29 -0.53 -8.20
N PRO A 248 -26.49 -1.10 -7.28
CA PRO A 248 -25.44 -0.33 -6.62
C PRO A 248 -24.38 0.11 -7.64
N ILE A 249 -23.91 1.35 -7.50
CA ILE A 249 -22.88 1.92 -8.37
C ILE A 249 -21.55 1.17 -8.20
N LEU A 250 -21.21 0.87 -6.95
CA LEU A 250 -20.10 0.00 -6.58
C LEU A 250 -20.58 -1.00 -5.52
N ARG A 251 -20.30 -2.28 -5.76
CA ARG A 251 -20.46 -3.37 -4.80
C ARG A 251 -19.13 -4.10 -4.66
N ILE A 252 -18.67 -4.26 -3.42
CA ILE A 252 -17.56 -5.14 -3.07
C ILE A 252 -18.17 -6.42 -2.50
N LYS A 253 -17.91 -7.56 -3.15
CA LYS A 253 -18.40 -8.87 -2.74
C LYS A 253 -17.23 -9.78 -2.39
N ALA A 254 -17.17 -10.22 -1.14
CA ALA A 254 -16.24 -11.25 -0.70
C ALA A 254 -16.94 -12.62 -0.68
N GLY A 255 -16.25 -13.66 -1.11
CA GLY A 255 -16.81 -15.02 -1.12
C GLY A 255 -15.77 -16.08 -0.77
N GLY A 256 -16.24 -17.11 -0.07
CA GLY A 256 -15.44 -18.28 0.30
C GLY A 256 -16.35 -19.45 0.69
N ASN A 257 -15.76 -20.52 1.20
CA ASN A 257 -16.48 -21.77 1.48
C ASN A 257 -17.62 -21.63 2.50
N PHE A 258 -17.56 -20.64 3.39
CA PHE A 258 -18.52 -20.45 4.49
C PHE A 258 -19.51 -19.30 4.25
N GLY A 259 -19.66 -18.86 3.01
CA GLY A 259 -20.62 -17.85 2.61
C GLY A 259 -20.00 -16.66 1.88
N SER A 260 -20.77 -15.60 1.77
CA SER A 260 -20.35 -14.36 1.11
C SER A 260 -20.82 -13.15 1.88
N THR A 261 -20.04 -12.08 1.80
CA THR A 261 -20.37 -10.75 2.32
C THR A 261 -20.45 -9.77 1.16
N GLU A 262 -21.46 -8.91 1.16
CA GLU A 262 -21.66 -7.88 0.14
C GLU A 262 -21.70 -6.49 0.80
N MET A 263 -20.96 -5.54 0.24
CA MET A 263 -20.86 -4.17 0.71
C MET A 263 -21.20 -3.23 -0.46
N ASP A 264 -22.29 -2.47 -0.30
CA ASP A 264 -22.79 -1.53 -1.31
C ASP A 264 -22.37 -0.11 -0.98
N TYR A 265 -21.74 0.57 -1.95
CA TYR A 265 -21.29 1.95 -1.82
C TYR A 265 -22.23 2.87 -2.61
N PRO A 266 -22.86 3.84 -1.95
CA PRO A 266 -23.76 4.78 -2.61
C PRO A 266 -22.97 5.77 -3.48
N ASN A 267 -23.67 6.40 -4.44
CA ASN A 267 -23.15 7.52 -5.22
C ASN A 267 -23.17 8.83 -4.41
N ASP A 268 -22.46 8.83 -3.29
CA ASP A 268 -22.32 9.99 -2.42
C ASP A 268 -20.90 10.54 -2.55
N ARG A 269 -20.77 11.87 -2.72
CA ARG A 269 -19.46 12.53 -2.81
C ARG A 269 -18.63 12.40 -1.54
N ASP A 270 -19.28 12.14 -0.39
CA ASP A 270 -18.57 11.84 0.86
C ASP A 270 -17.94 10.45 0.91
N VAL A 271 -18.33 9.57 -0.02
CA VAL A 271 -17.82 8.22 -0.18
C VAL A 271 -16.94 8.14 -1.43
N LEU A 272 -17.52 8.47 -2.59
CA LEU A 272 -16.96 8.44 -3.93
C LEU A 272 -16.69 9.87 -4.40
N GLU A 273 -15.42 10.29 -4.39
CA GLU A 273 -15.02 11.60 -4.90
C GLU A 273 -15.12 11.67 -6.43
N SER A 274 -14.82 10.55 -7.11
CA SER A 274 -14.97 10.41 -8.57
C SER A 274 -15.42 9.00 -8.93
N PHE A 275 -16.24 8.89 -9.96
CA PHE A 275 -16.72 7.61 -10.50
C PHE A 275 -16.87 7.72 -12.03
N GLU A 276 -16.13 6.89 -12.76
CA GLU A 276 -16.19 6.78 -14.21
C GLU A 276 -16.38 5.30 -14.55
N CYS A 277 -17.56 4.94 -15.06
CA CYS A 277 -17.92 3.59 -15.47
C CYS A 277 -18.96 3.71 -16.58
N THR A 278 -18.63 3.20 -17.78
CA THR A 278 -19.49 3.31 -18.95
C THR A 278 -20.43 2.12 -19.12
N GLN A 279 -20.03 0.95 -18.62
CA GLN A 279 -20.74 -0.31 -18.75
C GLN A 279 -20.70 -1.07 -17.44
N SER A 280 -21.70 -1.91 -17.18
CA SER A 280 -21.66 -2.80 -16.01
C SER A 280 -20.49 -3.76 -16.11
N VAL A 281 -19.60 -3.74 -15.11
CA VAL A 281 -18.41 -4.59 -15.05
C VAL A 281 -18.38 -5.39 -13.74
N SER A 282 -17.78 -6.57 -13.81
CA SER A 282 -17.55 -7.45 -12.66
C SER A 282 -16.20 -8.13 -12.85
N PHE A 283 -15.31 -8.00 -11.85
CA PHE A 283 -14.00 -8.63 -11.87
C PHE A 283 -13.66 -9.22 -10.51
N SER A 284 -13.14 -10.46 -10.50
CA SER A 284 -12.76 -11.18 -9.28
C SER A 284 -11.26 -11.37 -9.12
N TYR A 285 -10.76 -11.15 -7.90
CA TYR A 285 -9.35 -11.25 -7.53
C TYR A 285 -9.15 -12.17 -6.32
N ARG A 286 -7.93 -12.68 -6.10
CA ARG A 286 -7.60 -13.44 -4.89
C ARG A 286 -7.68 -12.49 -3.70
N PHE A 287 -8.51 -12.81 -2.71
CA PHE A 287 -8.65 -11.94 -1.54
C PHE A 287 -7.31 -11.78 -0.80
N SER A 288 -6.52 -12.85 -0.69
CA SER A 288 -5.18 -12.82 -0.08
C SER A 288 -4.21 -11.83 -0.75
N HIS A 289 -4.40 -11.49 -2.03
CA HIS A 289 -3.59 -10.47 -2.71
C HIS A 289 -4.07 -9.07 -2.39
N ILE A 290 -5.39 -8.83 -2.47
CA ILE A 290 -5.96 -7.53 -2.14
C ILE A 290 -5.73 -7.18 -0.66
N ALA A 291 -5.82 -8.16 0.24
CA ALA A 291 -5.57 -8.00 1.67
C ALA A 291 -4.16 -7.50 1.98
N LYS A 292 -3.15 -7.74 1.11
CA LYS A 292 -1.79 -7.20 1.28
C LYS A 292 -1.75 -5.67 1.18
N SER A 293 -2.70 -5.07 0.46
CA SER A 293 -2.83 -3.61 0.37
C SER A 293 -3.33 -2.94 1.65
N LEU A 294 -3.85 -3.70 2.64
CA LEU A 294 -4.44 -3.16 3.85
C LEU A 294 -3.47 -2.24 4.62
N ARG A 295 -2.17 -2.55 4.67
CA ARG A 295 -1.16 -1.70 5.32
C ARG A 295 -1.00 -0.35 4.64
N ALA A 296 -1.03 -0.31 3.32
CA ALA A 296 -0.96 0.92 2.54
C ALA A 296 -2.26 1.74 2.72
N VAL A 297 -3.41 1.09 2.65
CA VAL A 297 -4.73 1.70 2.85
C VAL A 297 -4.90 2.32 4.24
N GLN A 298 -4.32 1.72 5.27
CA GLN A 298 -4.40 2.24 6.65
C GLN A 298 -3.68 3.58 6.83
N SER A 299 -2.70 3.89 5.99
CA SER A 299 -1.88 5.10 6.09
C SER A 299 -2.13 6.11 4.97
N SER A 300 -3.05 5.82 4.04
CA SER A 300 -3.40 6.68 2.92
C SER A 300 -4.64 7.54 3.18
N THR A 301 -4.81 8.57 2.35
CA THR A 301 -5.93 9.52 2.43
C THR A 301 -7.00 9.24 1.37
N LYS A 302 -6.56 8.94 0.14
CA LYS A 302 -7.40 8.63 -1.00
C LYS A 302 -6.95 7.35 -1.69
N THR A 303 -7.93 6.58 -2.14
CA THR A 303 -7.74 5.36 -2.92
C THR A 303 -8.30 5.59 -4.32
N SER A 304 -7.46 5.46 -5.34
CA SER A 304 -7.87 5.36 -6.73
C SER A 304 -7.89 3.88 -7.13
N LEU A 305 -9.07 3.36 -7.40
CA LEU A 305 -9.31 2.02 -7.93
C LEU A 305 -9.54 2.13 -9.44
N ARG A 306 -8.72 1.43 -10.21
CA ARG A 306 -8.81 1.40 -11.67
C ARG A 306 -8.77 -0.03 -12.18
N ILE A 307 -9.60 -0.34 -13.17
CA ILE A 307 -9.60 -1.65 -13.84
C ILE A 307 -9.63 -1.41 -15.35
N ASP A 308 -8.84 -2.18 -16.08
CA ASP A 308 -8.81 -2.17 -17.55
C ASP A 308 -9.70 -3.27 -18.18
N ASN A 309 -9.74 -3.29 -19.51
CA ASN A 309 -10.49 -4.28 -20.28
C ASN A 309 -10.06 -5.73 -20.02
N ASP A 310 -8.79 -5.96 -19.68
CA ASP A 310 -8.21 -7.28 -19.40
C ASP A 310 -8.41 -7.71 -17.94
N GLY A 311 -8.97 -6.82 -17.12
CA GLY A 311 -9.27 -7.06 -15.72
C GLY A 311 -8.07 -6.85 -14.79
N LEU A 312 -6.97 -6.26 -15.26
CA LEU A 312 -5.88 -5.85 -14.39
C LEU A 312 -6.36 -4.73 -13.46
N LEU A 313 -6.21 -4.95 -12.16
CA LEU A 313 -6.59 -3.99 -11.13
C LEU A 313 -5.38 -3.15 -10.73
N SER A 314 -5.50 -1.82 -10.79
CA SER A 314 -4.59 -0.86 -10.16
C SER A 314 -5.28 -0.22 -8.95
N LEU A 315 -4.69 -0.40 -7.77
CA LEU A 315 -5.07 0.26 -6.52
C LEU A 315 -3.97 1.23 -6.11
N GLN A 316 -4.19 2.52 -6.37
CA GLN A 316 -3.26 3.59 -6.04
C GLN A 316 -3.70 4.30 -4.75
N PHE A 317 -2.80 4.34 -3.77
CA PHE A 317 -3.01 4.94 -2.46
C PHE A 317 -2.20 6.22 -2.33
N MET A 318 -2.89 7.35 -2.19
CA MET A 318 -2.26 8.65 -1.97
C MET A 318 -1.85 8.79 -0.51
N MET A 319 -0.57 9.01 -0.28
CA MET A 319 -0.01 9.09 1.07
C MET A 319 -0.07 10.55 1.56
N PRO A 320 -0.39 10.80 2.83
CA PRO A 320 -0.36 12.15 3.37
C PRO A 320 1.04 12.73 3.22
N PRO A 321 1.22 14.03 2.93
CA PRO A 321 2.54 14.63 2.87
C PRO A 321 3.28 14.50 4.21
N PRO A 322 4.63 14.52 4.22
CA PRO A 322 5.39 14.57 5.46
C PRO A 322 5.05 15.85 6.23
N LYS A 323 4.94 15.74 7.57
CA LYS A 323 4.60 16.87 8.44
C LYS A 323 5.65 17.98 8.30
N GLY A 324 5.20 19.21 8.03
CA GLY A 324 6.08 20.37 7.88
C GLY A 324 6.32 20.82 6.43
N LYS A 325 5.85 20.08 5.43
CA LYS A 325 5.84 20.47 4.00
C LYS A 325 4.40 20.64 3.46
N GLU A 326 3.46 21.10 4.30
CA GLU A 326 2.02 21.18 3.94
C GLU A 326 1.62 22.41 3.10
N ASP A 327 2.50 23.40 2.89
CA ASP A 327 2.07 24.75 2.43
C ASP A 327 2.80 25.32 1.20
N ASP A 328 3.75 24.60 0.59
CA ASP A 328 4.29 24.98 -0.73
C ASP A 328 3.57 24.17 -1.80
N GLY A 329 2.63 24.83 -2.47
CA GLY A 329 1.75 24.25 -3.49
C GLY A 329 2.51 23.37 -4.47
N GLU A 330 2.00 22.14 -4.65
CA GLU A 330 2.52 21.12 -5.58
C GLU A 330 3.73 20.29 -5.07
N SER A 331 3.80 20.02 -3.76
CA SER A 331 4.64 18.91 -3.29
C SER A 331 4.14 17.59 -3.90
N SER A 332 5.00 16.91 -4.68
CA SER A 332 4.72 15.59 -5.26
C SER A 332 4.50 14.58 -4.14
N ALA A 333 3.23 14.35 -3.78
CA ALA A 333 2.85 13.43 -2.72
C ALA A 333 3.24 12.00 -3.12
N ALA A 334 3.93 11.30 -2.22
CA ALA A 334 4.22 9.89 -2.44
C ALA A 334 2.91 9.09 -2.59
N TYR A 335 2.98 8.02 -3.36
CA TYR A 335 1.88 7.08 -3.48
C TYR A 335 2.38 5.64 -3.54
N ILE A 336 1.49 4.71 -3.22
CA ILE A 336 1.73 3.29 -3.36
C ILE A 336 0.73 2.74 -4.37
N ASP A 337 1.20 2.11 -5.44
CA ASP A 337 0.35 1.46 -6.44
C ASP A 337 0.46 -0.06 -6.30
N PHE A 338 -0.67 -0.73 -6.21
CA PHE A 338 -0.78 -2.19 -6.26
C PHE A 338 -1.40 -2.60 -7.58
N GLN A 339 -0.72 -3.48 -8.32
CA GLN A 339 -1.25 -4.07 -9.55
C GLN A 339 -1.53 -5.54 -9.33
N VAL A 340 -2.76 -5.98 -9.63
CA VAL A 340 -3.23 -7.34 -9.32
C VAL A 340 -3.92 -7.93 -10.54
N SER A 341 -3.41 -9.08 -10.99
CA SER A 341 -4.03 -9.84 -12.06
C SER A 341 -5.35 -10.48 -11.61
N PRO A 342 -6.37 -10.56 -12.47
CA PRO A 342 -7.63 -11.22 -12.12
C PRO A 342 -7.45 -12.72 -11.92
N ASN A 343 -8.37 -13.36 -11.18
CA ASN A 343 -8.33 -14.82 -10.94
C ASN A 343 -8.47 -15.64 -12.22
N PHE A 344 -9.22 -15.11 -13.17
CA PHE A 344 -9.46 -15.70 -14.47
C PHE A 344 -9.44 -14.60 -15.53
N PRO A 345 -9.04 -14.89 -16.77
CA PRO A 345 -9.26 -14.00 -17.88
C PRO A 345 -10.74 -13.58 -17.96
N PRO A 346 -11.05 -12.31 -18.27
CA PRO A 346 -12.43 -11.80 -18.26
C PRO A 346 -13.41 -12.60 -19.14
N TRP A 347 -12.92 -13.20 -20.23
CA TRP A 347 -13.75 -14.05 -21.11
C TRP A 347 -14.22 -15.35 -20.45
N ILE A 348 -13.48 -15.89 -19.48
CA ILE A 348 -13.91 -17.05 -18.69
C ILE A 348 -15.05 -16.65 -17.75
N GLU A 349 -14.96 -15.50 -17.08
CA GLU A 349 -16.06 -15.00 -16.24
C GLU A 349 -17.30 -14.66 -17.08
N ARG A 350 -17.14 -14.07 -18.27
CA ARG A 350 -18.27 -13.83 -19.20
C ARG A 350 -18.92 -15.13 -19.67
N LEU A 351 -18.12 -16.19 -19.89
CA LEU A 351 -18.66 -17.52 -20.18
C LEU A 351 -19.46 -18.08 -19.00
N PHE A 352 -18.96 -17.94 -17.77
CA PHE A 352 -19.70 -18.35 -16.56
C PHE A 352 -20.97 -17.53 -16.32
N LEU A 353 -20.96 -16.21 -16.57
CA LEU A 353 -22.14 -15.35 -16.47
C LEU A 353 -23.17 -15.71 -17.55
N SER A 354 -22.74 -15.91 -18.80
CA SER A 354 -23.60 -16.34 -19.90
C SER A 354 -24.20 -17.73 -19.65
N LEU A 355 -23.42 -18.65 -19.10
CA LEU A 355 -23.92 -19.98 -18.73
C LEU A 355 -24.85 -19.93 -17.50
N GLY A 356 -24.60 -19.02 -16.55
CA GLY A 356 -25.47 -18.78 -15.40
C GLY A 356 -26.82 -18.16 -15.79
N GLU A 357 -26.85 -17.26 -16.78
CA GLU A 357 -28.09 -16.75 -17.37
C GLU A 357 -28.84 -17.83 -18.16
N CYS A 358 -28.14 -18.73 -18.87
CA CYS A 358 -28.76 -19.89 -19.53
C CYS A 358 -29.40 -20.86 -18.51
N LEU A 359 -28.72 -21.15 -17.39
CA LEU A 359 -29.27 -22.05 -16.37
C LEU A 359 -30.46 -21.43 -15.60
N ALA A 360 -30.51 -20.11 -15.47
CA ALA A 360 -31.66 -19.41 -14.87
C ALA A 360 -32.89 -19.36 -15.78
N LEU A 361 -32.73 -19.57 -17.10
CA LEU A 361 -33.83 -19.62 -18.07
C LEU A 361 -34.46 -21.01 -18.22
N ASP A 362 -33.79 -22.08 -17.75
CA ASP A 362 -34.32 -23.45 -17.84
C ASP A 362 -35.25 -23.83 -16.66
N ASP A 363 -35.32 -23.02 -15.59
CA ASP A 363 -36.21 -23.26 -14.44
C ASP A 363 -37.61 -22.60 -14.56
N GLU A 364 -37.91 -21.89 -15.67
CA GLU A 364 -39.23 -21.28 -15.91
C GLU A 364 -40.10 -22.05 -16.91
N ILE A 365 -39.68 -23.26 -17.32
CA ILE A 365 -40.49 -24.19 -18.13
C ILE A 365 -40.40 -25.60 -17.53
N ILE A 366 -41.18 -25.88 -16.48
CA ILE A 366 -41.80 -27.18 -16.16
C ILE A 366 -43.00 -26.97 -15.23
#